data_AF-A0A9X1MIB3-F1
#
_entry.id   AF-A0A9X1MIB3-F1
#
_cell.length_a   1.000
_cell.length_b   1.000
_cell.length_c   1.000
_cell.angle_alpha   90.00
_cell.angle_beta   90.00
_cell.angle_gamma   90.00
#
_symmetry.space_group_name_H-M   'P 1'
#
loop_
_entity.id
_entity.type
_entity.pdbx_description
1 polymer ?
#
loop_
_entity_poly.entity_id
_entity_poly.type
_entity_poly.pdbx_seq_one_letter_code
_entity_poly.pdbx_strand_id
1 'polypeptide(L)'
;MALDTKERNEIILAAVNMAGPVGDDLPEWNSRVRANTKKLTIMLGENSNLAKIIDMVKGCKIFSGTILHVAKEKSSKRGFVGLKTTPSKFNADGIESVRTEIMEDNPEVLAFCRQLRSLEGHRVLVWVEMQTNEDATRKFRILQHVEDLGLDPDYDADEAKELTLAKLRK
;
A
#
# COMPACT_ATOMS: atom_id res chain seq x y z
N MET A 1 4.30 -6.19 -26.53
CA MET A 1 2.97 -5.83 -27.08
C MET A 1 3.13 -4.68 -28.05
N ALA A 2 2.50 -4.74 -29.23
CA ALA A 2 2.53 -3.61 -30.17
C ALA A 2 1.51 -2.57 -29.71
N LEU A 3 1.96 -1.34 -29.41
CA LEU A 3 1.07 -0.24 -29.07
C LEU A 3 0.28 0.19 -30.29
N ASP A 4 -1.02 0.40 -30.12
CA ASP A 4 -1.86 0.97 -31.16
C ASP A 4 -1.52 2.46 -31.41
N THR A 5 -2.09 3.04 -32.47
CA THR A 5 -1.81 4.43 -32.85
C THR A 5 -2.29 5.43 -31.78
N LYS A 6 -3.41 5.15 -31.11
CA LYS A 6 -3.97 6.02 -30.10
C LYS A 6 -3.09 6.02 -28.85
N GLU A 7 -2.74 4.84 -28.34
CA GLU A 7 -1.87 4.66 -27.17
C GLU A 7 -0.52 5.33 -27.39
N ARG A 8 0.05 5.19 -28.60
CA ARG A 8 1.32 5.85 -28.96
C ARG A 8 1.21 7.36 -28.91
N ASN A 9 0.12 7.92 -29.44
CA ASN A 9 -0.09 9.37 -29.44
C ASN A 9 -0.32 9.91 -28.02
N GLU A 10 -1.02 9.18 -27.16
CA GLU A 10 -1.22 9.54 -25.75
C GLU A 10 0.11 9.57 -24.97
N ILE A 11 0.98 8.57 -25.20
CA ILE A 11 2.32 8.55 -24.60
C ILE A 11 3.16 9.74 -25.09
N ILE A 12 3.13 10.05 -26.39
CA ILE A 12 3.88 11.18 -26.95
C ILE A 12 3.37 12.49 -26.36
N LEU A 13 2.05 12.69 -26.29
CA LEU A 13 1.44 13.89 -25.75
C LEU A 13 1.80 14.08 -24.27
N ALA A 14 1.71 13.03 -23.45
CA ALA A 14 2.11 13.07 -22.06
C ALA A 14 3.61 13.37 -21.89
N ALA A 15 4.47 12.76 -22.73
CA ALA A 15 5.91 13.01 -22.70
C ALA A 15 6.27 14.46 -23.06
N VAL A 16 5.58 15.06 -24.03
CA VAL A 16 5.69 16.47 -24.41
C VAL A 16 5.27 17.38 -23.25
N ASN A 17 4.13 17.09 -22.61
CA ASN A 17 3.65 17.87 -21.46
C ASN A 17 4.62 17.79 -20.27
N MET A 18 5.18 16.61 -19.99
CA MET A 18 6.19 16.42 -18.94
C MET A 18 7.52 17.13 -19.25
N ALA A 19 7.89 17.29 -20.53
CA ALA A 19 9.14 17.95 -20.92
C ALA A 19 9.08 19.48 -20.76
N GLY A 20 7.86 20.03 -20.66
CA GLY A 20 7.62 21.47 -20.58
C GLY A 20 7.78 22.17 -21.94
N PRO A 21 7.77 23.52 -21.96
CA PRO A 21 7.96 24.31 -23.17
C PRO A 21 9.34 24.05 -23.80
N VAL A 22 9.44 24.25 -25.12
CA VAL A 22 10.68 24.01 -25.90
C VAL A 22 11.84 24.88 -25.43
N GLY A 23 11.57 26.16 -25.13
CA GLY A 23 12.62 27.14 -24.85
C GLY A 23 13.50 27.39 -26.08
N ASP A 24 14.77 27.72 -25.84
CA ASP A 24 15.73 28.06 -26.91
C ASP A 24 16.58 26.87 -27.38
N ASP A 25 16.61 25.77 -26.63
CA ASP A 25 17.40 24.57 -26.94
C ASP A 25 16.50 23.39 -27.36
N LEU A 26 16.21 23.34 -28.66
CA LEU A 26 15.43 22.27 -29.28
C LEU A 26 16.08 20.88 -29.13
N PRO A 27 17.41 20.71 -29.32
CA PRO A 27 18.09 19.44 -29.02
C PRO A 27 17.88 18.93 -27.59
N GLU A 28 18.03 19.80 -26.59
CA GLU A 28 17.84 19.44 -25.19
C GLU A 28 16.38 19.06 -24.89
N TRP A 29 15.43 19.85 -25.39
CA TRP A 29 14.01 19.55 -25.26
C TRP A 29 13.66 18.19 -25.88
N ASN A 30 14.16 17.90 -27.08
CA ASN A 30 13.96 16.60 -27.73
C ASN A 30 14.54 15.44 -26.89
N SER A 31 15.67 15.66 -26.22
CA SER A 31 16.26 14.68 -25.29
C SER A 31 15.33 14.39 -24.12
N ARG A 32 14.74 15.43 -23.50
CA ARG A 32 13.75 15.28 -22.42
C ARG A 32 12.49 14.54 -22.88
N VAL A 33 11.93 14.89 -24.04
CA VAL A 33 10.77 14.19 -24.61
C VAL A 33 11.08 12.71 -24.81
N ARG A 34 12.22 12.37 -25.43
CA ARG A 34 12.63 10.97 -25.63
C ARG A 34 12.80 10.21 -24.31
N ALA A 35 13.40 10.84 -23.30
CA ALA A 35 13.56 10.24 -21.98
C ALA A 35 12.20 9.98 -21.30
N ASN A 36 11.29 10.97 -21.36
CA ASN A 36 9.94 10.85 -20.81
C ASN A 36 9.11 9.79 -21.53
N THR A 37 9.17 9.71 -22.86
CA THR A 37 8.51 8.67 -23.66
C THR A 37 8.95 7.29 -23.19
N LYS A 38 10.26 7.03 -23.06
CA LYS A 38 10.78 5.75 -22.56
C LYS A 38 10.23 5.43 -21.17
N LYS A 39 10.24 6.41 -20.26
CA LYS A 39 9.74 6.25 -18.88
C LYS A 39 8.25 5.87 -18.86
N LEU A 40 7.42 6.60 -19.59
CA LEU A 40 5.98 6.34 -19.67
C LEU A 40 5.67 4.99 -20.31
N THR A 41 6.36 4.62 -21.39
CA THR A 41 6.19 3.30 -22.00
C THR A 41 6.54 2.17 -21.03
N ILE A 42 7.61 2.31 -20.24
CA ILE A 42 7.98 1.33 -19.22
C ILE A 42 6.91 1.28 -18.11
N MET A 43 6.39 2.43 -17.68
CA MET A 43 5.34 2.53 -16.64
C MET A 43 4.01 1.92 -17.08
N LEU A 44 3.68 1.94 -18.37
CA LEU A 44 2.45 1.37 -18.93
C LEU A 44 2.58 -0.11 -19.29
N GLY A 45 3.78 -0.68 -19.25
CA GLY A 45 3.97 -2.10 -19.53
C GLY A 45 3.23 -2.98 -18.52
N GLU A 46 2.72 -4.12 -18.97
CA GLU A 46 1.98 -5.09 -18.13
C GLU A 46 2.81 -5.62 -16.96
N ASN A 47 4.13 -5.71 -17.12
CA ASN A 47 5.06 -6.14 -16.07
C ASN A 47 5.64 -4.98 -15.25
N SER A 48 5.15 -3.75 -15.46
CA SER A 48 5.60 -2.58 -14.71
C SER A 48 5.22 -2.67 -13.24
N ASN A 49 5.94 -1.94 -12.40
CA ASN A 49 5.60 -1.84 -10.98
C ASN A 49 4.21 -1.22 -10.77
N LEU A 50 3.77 -0.30 -11.64
CA LEU A 50 2.43 0.29 -11.54
C LEU A 50 1.33 -0.71 -11.89
N ALA A 51 1.50 -1.49 -12.95
CA ALA A 51 0.55 -2.57 -13.28
C ALA A 51 0.43 -3.56 -12.12
N LYS A 52 1.56 -3.98 -11.55
CA LYS A 52 1.58 -4.84 -10.34
C LYS A 52 0.86 -4.21 -9.15
N ILE A 53 1.05 -2.92 -8.89
CA ILE A 53 0.36 -2.21 -7.81
C ILE A 53 -1.16 -2.18 -8.07
N ILE A 54 -1.58 -1.87 -9.30
CA ILE A 54 -3.00 -1.84 -9.68
C ILE A 54 -3.64 -3.21 -9.46
N ASP A 55 -2.99 -4.28 -9.93
CA ASP A 55 -3.52 -5.63 -9.81
C ASP A 55 -3.54 -6.12 -8.35
N MET A 56 -2.51 -5.79 -7.57
CA MET A 56 -2.47 -6.04 -6.13
C MET A 56 -3.63 -5.33 -5.40
N VAL A 57 -3.87 -4.05 -5.70
CA VAL A 57 -4.98 -3.29 -5.09
C VAL A 57 -6.34 -3.87 -5.49
N LYS A 58 -6.52 -4.29 -6.75
CA LYS A 58 -7.75 -4.98 -7.20
C LYS A 58 -7.98 -6.31 -6.48
N GLY A 59 -6.91 -7.02 -6.12
CA GLY A 59 -6.96 -8.29 -5.39
C GLY A 59 -7.18 -8.15 -3.88
N CYS A 60 -7.08 -6.93 -3.34
CA CYS A 60 -7.22 -6.71 -1.90
C CYS A 60 -8.66 -6.90 -1.41
N LYS A 61 -8.79 -7.48 -0.21
CA LYS A 61 -10.02 -7.41 0.56
C LYS A 61 -10.12 -6.03 1.23
N ILE A 62 -11.28 -5.40 1.08
CA ILE A 62 -11.57 -4.09 1.65
C ILE A 62 -12.51 -4.25 2.85
N PHE A 63 -12.18 -3.63 3.98
CA PHE A 63 -13.06 -3.52 5.14
C PHE A 63 -12.66 -2.34 6.03
N SER A 64 -13.53 -1.94 6.97
CA SER A 64 -13.23 -0.89 7.93
C SER A 64 -12.98 -1.43 9.34
N GLY A 65 -12.23 -0.66 10.12
CA GLY A 65 -11.95 -0.94 11.53
C GLY A 65 -11.23 0.23 12.18
N THR A 66 -10.91 0.10 13.46
CA THR A 66 -10.15 1.10 14.20
C THR A 66 -8.75 0.57 14.45
N ILE A 67 -7.72 1.36 14.14
CA ILE A 67 -6.34 0.98 14.45
C ILE A 67 -6.16 1.04 15.96
N LEU A 68 -5.92 -0.12 16.56
CA LEU A 68 -5.70 -0.25 17.98
C LEU A 68 -4.28 0.18 18.35
N HIS A 69 -3.31 -0.51 17.77
CA HIS A 69 -1.90 -0.25 18.01
C HIS A 69 -1.04 -0.85 16.88
N VAL A 70 0.11 -0.23 16.63
CA VAL A 70 1.10 -0.67 15.63
C VAL A 70 2.40 -1.07 16.32
N ALA A 71 2.67 -2.37 16.37
CA ALA A 71 3.89 -2.93 16.95
C ALA A 71 4.87 -3.41 15.86
N LYS A 72 6.15 -3.62 16.22
CA LYS A 72 7.11 -4.32 15.36
C LYS A 72 7.16 -5.79 15.73
N GLU A 73 6.93 -6.66 14.75
CA GLU A 73 7.06 -8.11 14.93
C GLU A 73 8.55 -8.51 14.87
N LYS A 74 9.05 -9.17 15.93
CA LYS A 74 10.48 -9.51 16.03
C LYS A 74 10.91 -10.58 15.03
N SER A 75 10.03 -11.53 14.74
CA SER A 75 10.32 -12.72 13.90
C SER A 75 10.30 -12.41 12.41
N SER A 76 9.38 -11.57 11.94
CA SER A 76 9.11 -11.36 10.52
C SER A 76 9.70 -10.05 9.96
N LYS A 77 10.23 -9.18 10.83
CA LYS A 77 10.64 -7.80 10.49
C LYS A 77 9.51 -6.97 9.83
N ARG A 78 8.24 -7.37 9.98
CA ARG A 78 7.05 -6.63 9.52
C ARG A 78 6.48 -5.77 10.65
N GLY A 79 5.76 -4.72 10.29
CA GLY A 79 4.85 -4.03 11.19
C GLY A 79 3.64 -4.93 11.47
N PHE A 80 3.21 -5.00 12.72
CA PHE A 80 2.01 -5.70 13.16
C PHE A 80 0.97 -4.66 13.55
N VAL A 81 -0.23 -4.77 13.01
CA VAL A 81 -1.32 -3.82 13.23
C VAL A 81 -2.52 -4.56 13.82
N GLY A 82 -2.92 -4.15 15.02
CA GLY A 82 -4.19 -4.57 15.61
C GLY A 82 -5.33 -3.70 15.09
N LEU A 83 -6.42 -4.32 14.66
CA LEU A 83 -7.62 -3.64 14.17
C LEU A 83 -8.84 -4.10 14.98
N LYS A 84 -9.60 -3.15 15.53
CA LYS A 84 -10.94 -3.42 16.09
C LYS A 84 -11.96 -3.32 14.97
N THR A 85 -12.68 -4.40 14.73
CA THR A 85 -13.68 -4.56 13.69
C THR A 85 -14.96 -5.11 14.31
N THR A 86 -16.02 -5.21 13.52
CA THR A 86 -17.25 -5.87 13.99
C THR A 86 -16.96 -7.35 14.28
N PRO A 87 -17.36 -7.87 15.46
CA PRO A 87 -17.28 -9.30 15.77
C PRO A 87 -17.82 -10.16 14.64
N SER A 88 -17.11 -11.24 14.34
CA SER A 88 -17.49 -12.19 13.31
C SER A 88 -17.34 -13.62 13.79
N LYS A 89 -17.87 -14.58 13.03
CA LYS A 89 -17.71 -16.02 13.32
C LYS A 89 -16.24 -16.47 13.40
N PHE A 90 -15.32 -15.72 12.80
CA PHE A 90 -13.89 -16.03 12.79
C PHE A 90 -13.10 -15.25 13.84
N ASN A 91 -13.57 -14.07 14.22
CA ASN A 91 -12.99 -13.23 15.27
C ASN A 91 -14.13 -12.74 16.16
N ALA A 92 -14.49 -13.57 17.13
CA ALA A 92 -15.61 -13.30 18.04
C ALA A 92 -15.36 -12.10 18.96
N ASP A 93 -14.08 -11.77 19.17
CA ASP A 93 -13.63 -10.58 19.90
C ASP A 93 -13.64 -9.31 19.03
N GLY A 94 -13.93 -9.42 17.73
CA GLY A 94 -13.84 -8.32 16.77
C GLY A 94 -12.40 -7.85 16.51
N ILE A 95 -11.38 -8.54 17.04
CA ILE A 95 -9.99 -8.10 16.91
C ILE A 95 -9.31 -8.84 15.78
N GLU A 96 -9.00 -8.09 14.73
CA GLU A 96 -8.26 -8.53 13.56
C GLU A 96 -6.79 -8.14 13.69
N SER A 97 -5.91 -8.95 13.10
CA SER A 97 -4.49 -8.64 12.98
C SER A 97 -4.05 -8.67 11.52
N VAL A 98 -3.37 -7.62 11.10
CA VAL A 98 -2.73 -7.53 9.77
C VAL A 98 -1.27 -7.15 9.93
N ARG A 99 -0.48 -7.37 8.89
CA ARG A 99 0.95 -7.06 8.87
C ARG A 99 1.26 -6.12 7.72
N THR A 100 2.31 -5.32 7.82
CA THR A 100 2.83 -4.62 6.65
C THR A 100 3.67 -5.56 5.79
N GLU A 101 4.19 -5.04 4.68
CA GLU A 101 5.35 -5.63 4.04
C GLU A 101 6.58 -5.66 4.97
N ILE A 102 7.58 -6.44 4.57
CA ILE A 102 8.86 -6.50 5.29
C ILE A 102 9.48 -5.10 5.29
N MET A 103 9.79 -4.58 6.49
CA MET A 103 10.22 -3.19 6.65
C MET A 103 11.71 -2.96 6.32
N GLU A 104 12.50 -4.03 6.24
CA GLU A 104 13.95 -3.95 6.04
C GLU A 104 14.27 -3.35 4.67
N ASP A 105 15.10 -2.31 4.66
CA ASP A 105 15.59 -1.61 3.48
C ASP A 105 14.52 -1.03 2.52
N ASN A 106 13.25 -0.94 2.97
CA ASN A 106 12.17 -0.34 2.19
C ASN A 106 11.67 0.98 2.82
N PRO A 107 12.10 2.16 2.31
CA PRO A 107 11.71 3.45 2.86
C PRO A 107 10.22 3.75 2.72
N GLU A 108 9.54 3.21 1.71
CA GLU A 108 8.09 3.37 1.51
C GLU A 108 7.32 2.64 2.61
N VAL A 109 7.70 1.40 2.93
CA VAL A 109 7.07 0.62 4.01
C VAL A 109 7.33 1.26 5.37
N LEU A 110 8.53 1.82 5.60
CA LEU A 110 8.83 2.56 6.82
C LEU A 110 8.00 3.84 6.94
N ALA A 111 7.79 4.57 5.83
CA ALA A 111 6.89 5.71 5.80
C ALA A 111 5.44 5.29 6.10
N PHE A 112 4.98 4.20 5.50
CA PHE A 112 3.65 3.65 5.75
C PHE A 112 3.46 3.24 7.22
N CYS A 113 4.45 2.60 7.84
CA CYS A 113 4.40 2.27 9.27
C CYS A 113 4.30 3.52 10.16
N ARG A 114 4.97 4.62 9.79
CA ARG A 114 4.85 5.90 10.51
C ARG A 114 3.46 6.48 10.36
N GLN A 115 2.89 6.45 9.16
CA GLN A 115 1.50 6.85 8.91
C GLN A 115 0.52 6.02 9.75
N LEU A 116 0.68 4.69 9.79
CA LEU A 116 -0.20 3.83 10.58
C LEU A 116 -0.14 4.16 12.08
N ARG A 117 1.04 4.48 12.62
CA ARG A 117 1.19 4.90 14.02
C ARG A 117 0.49 6.23 14.31
N SER A 118 0.49 7.17 13.36
CA SER A 118 -0.25 8.43 13.53
C SER A 118 -1.77 8.25 13.45
N LEU A 119 -2.25 7.08 13.00
CA LEU A 119 -3.66 6.75 12.89
C LEU A 119 -4.14 5.82 14.02
N GLU A 120 -3.33 5.58 15.06
CA GLU A 120 -3.81 4.88 16.26
C GLU A 120 -5.00 5.63 16.87
N GLY A 121 -6.10 4.91 17.11
CA GLY A 121 -7.38 5.48 17.54
C GLY A 121 -8.24 6.07 16.42
N HIS A 122 -7.80 6.00 15.17
CA HIS A 122 -8.63 6.38 14.03
C HIS A 122 -9.41 5.18 13.48
N ARG A 123 -10.64 5.45 13.07
CA ARG A 123 -11.41 4.60 12.16
C ARG A 123 -10.77 4.69 10.78
N VAL A 124 -10.58 3.56 10.12
CA VAL A 124 -9.92 3.49 8.82
C VAL A 124 -10.62 2.53 7.87
N LEU A 125 -10.48 2.78 6.57
CA LEU A 125 -10.75 1.80 5.51
C LEU A 125 -9.42 1.15 5.12
N VAL A 126 -9.36 -0.17 5.08
CA VAL A 126 -8.11 -0.91 4.83
C VAL A 126 -8.21 -1.81 3.61
N TRP A 127 -7.09 -1.92 2.88
CA TRP A 127 -6.90 -2.84 1.77
C TRP A 127 -5.91 -3.91 2.20
N VAL A 128 -6.40 -5.15 2.27
CA VAL A 128 -5.63 -6.29 2.79
C VAL A 128 -5.48 -7.35 1.72
N GLU A 129 -4.24 -7.62 1.34
CA GLU A 129 -3.87 -8.73 0.48
C GLU A 129 -3.64 -10.01 1.29
N MET A 130 -4.11 -11.14 0.76
CA MET A 130 -3.79 -12.46 1.31
C MET A 130 -2.56 -13.01 0.60
N GLN A 131 -1.41 -12.98 1.27
CA GLN A 131 -0.18 -13.60 0.77
C GLN A 131 0.02 -14.98 1.38
N THR A 132 0.79 -15.83 0.69
CA THR A 132 1.30 -17.08 1.26
C THR A 132 2.82 -17.07 1.29
N ASN A 133 3.43 -17.87 2.16
CA ASN A 133 4.86 -18.21 1.98
C ASN A 133 5.07 -19.00 0.68
N GLU A 134 6.34 -19.15 0.29
CA GLU A 134 6.75 -19.88 -0.93
C GLU A 134 6.13 -21.28 -1.01
N ASP A 135 6.06 -22.00 0.12
CA ASP A 135 5.48 -23.35 0.19
C ASP A 135 3.94 -23.38 0.25
N ALA A 136 3.27 -22.22 0.19
CA ALA A 136 1.82 -22.06 0.34
C ALA A 136 1.19 -22.61 1.64
N THR A 137 2.00 -22.95 2.64
CA THR A 137 1.58 -23.56 3.91
C THR A 137 1.09 -22.55 4.95
N ARG A 138 1.59 -21.31 4.89
CA ARG A 138 1.23 -20.22 5.82
C ARG A 138 0.66 -19.06 5.04
N LYS A 139 -0.47 -18.55 5.53
CA LYS A 139 -1.15 -17.37 4.99
C LYS A 139 -0.88 -16.16 5.85
N PHE A 140 -0.60 -15.03 5.22
CA PHE A 140 -0.39 -13.74 5.85
C PHE A 140 -1.39 -12.74 5.30
N ARG A 141 -1.90 -11.87 6.19
CA ARG A 141 -2.71 -10.72 5.82
C ARG A 141 -1.81 -9.50 5.74
N ILE A 142 -1.59 -8.99 4.55
CA ILE A 142 -0.71 -7.86 4.31
C ILE A 142 -1.52 -6.62 4.02
N LEU A 143 -1.34 -5.60 4.84
CA LEU A 143 -1.96 -4.30 4.71
C LEU A 143 -1.21 -3.50 3.64
N GLN A 144 -1.91 -3.21 2.54
CA GLN A 144 -1.36 -2.53 1.37
C GLN A 144 -1.72 -1.05 1.33
N HIS A 145 -2.88 -0.68 1.89
CA HIS A 145 -3.32 0.72 1.94
C HIS A 145 -4.25 0.98 3.13
N VAL A 146 -4.30 2.24 3.55
CA VAL A 146 -5.20 2.73 4.59
C VAL A 146 -5.72 4.11 4.21
N GLU A 147 -7.03 4.32 4.39
CA GLU A 147 -7.65 5.65 4.35
C GLU A 147 -8.19 5.99 5.74
N ASP A 148 -7.92 7.21 6.18
CA ASP A 148 -8.42 7.74 7.46
C ASP A 148 -9.89 8.14 7.33
N LEU A 149 -10.73 7.64 8.24
CA LEU A 149 -12.15 7.96 8.36
C LEU A 149 -12.45 8.83 9.59
N GLY A 150 -11.41 9.30 10.29
CA GLY A 150 -11.49 10.14 11.47
C GLY A 150 -11.31 9.38 12.78
N LEU A 151 -11.31 10.12 13.89
CA LEU A 151 -11.15 9.58 15.24
C LEU A 151 -12.31 8.64 15.60
N ASP A 152 -11.97 7.51 16.22
CA ASP A 152 -12.95 6.64 16.85
C ASP A 152 -13.22 7.12 18.29
N PRO A 153 -14.45 7.57 18.61
CA PRO A 153 -14.77 8.05 19.96
C PRO A 153 -14.72 6.94 21.02
N ASP A 154 -14.80 5.67 20.62
CA ASP A 154 -14.79 4.52 21.53
C ASP A 154 -13.38 3.91 21.69
N TYR A 155 -12.34 4.64 21.27
CA TYR A 155 -10.95 4.20 21.41
C TYR A 155 -10.42 4.42 22.83
N ASP A 156 -9.91 3.34 23.42
CA ASP A 156 -9.13 3.35 24.66
C ASP A 156 -7.70 2.88 24.36
N ALA A 157 -6.71 3.73 24.63
CA ALA A 157 -5.31 3.48 24.26
C ALA A 157 -4.67 2.33 25.06
N ASP A 158 -5.06 2.17 26.33
CA ASP A 158 -4.49 1.16 27.21
C ASP A 158 -5.05 -0.22 26.85
N GLU A 159 -6.36 -0.31 26.68
CA GLU A 159 -7.04 -1.52 26.18
C GLU A 159 -6.51 -1.91 24.80
N ALA A 160 -6.39 -0.94 23.88
CA ALA A 160 -5.95 -1.18 22.51
C ALA A 160 -4.55 -1.78 22.43
N LYS A 161 -3.63 -1.27 23.26
CA LYS A 161 -2.26 -1.79 23.34
C LYS A 161 -2.23 -3.19 23.92
N GLU A 162 -2.99 -3.45 24.99
CA GLU A 162 -3.07 -4.78 25.60
C GLU A 162 -3.58 -5.83 24.59
N LEU A 163 -4.71 -5.54 23.93
CA LEU A 163 -5.33 -6.43 22.95
C LEU A 163 -4.39 -6.74 21.78
N THR A 164 -3.69 -5.71 21.27
CA THR A 164 -2.75 -5.88 20.16
C THR A 164 -1.55 -6.73 20.55
N LEU A 165 -0.95 -6.49 21.72
CA LEU A 165 0.19 -7.26 22.21
C LEU A 165 -0.20 -8.70 22.55
N ALA A 166 -1.42 -8.94 23.01
CA ALA A 166 -1.94 -10.29 23.24
C ALA A 166 -2.04 -11.10 21.93
N LYS A 167 -2.45 -10.47 20.83
CA LYS A 167 -2.48 -11.11 19.49
C LYS A 167 -1.09 -11.32 18.91
N LEU A 168 -0.16 -10.39 19.13
CA LEU A 168 1.22 -10.50 18.64
C LEU A 168 1.99 -11.68 19.27
N ARG A 169 1.60 -12.10 20.49
CA ARG A 169 2.23 -13.23 21.20
C ARG A 169 1.71 -14.60 20.79
N LYS A 170 0.58 -14.67 20.07
CA LYS A 170 -0.03 -15.90 19.57
C LYS A 170 0.56 -16.29 18.22
#